data_AF-A0A381VKQ9-F1
#
_entry.id   AF-A0A381VKQ9-F1
#
_cell.length_a   1.000
_cell.length_b   1.000
_cell.length_c   1.000
_cell.angle_alpha   90.00
_cell.angle_beta   90.00
_cell.angle_gamma   90.00
#
_symmetry.space_group_name_H-M   'P 1'
#
loop_
_entity.id
_entity.type
_entity.pdbx_description
1 polymer ?
#
loop_
_entity_poly.entity_id
_entity_poly.type
_entity_poly.pdbx_seq_one_letter_code
_entity_poly.pdbx_strand_id
1 'polypeptide(L)'
;MEGNTKMIKQTLITALFFSLVSPMVWADAKIQRLNPDGMAQPAGYRQVVTANGGKMVFLAGQAGLRADYSMPASLAEQAELTYENIRIALAAVGGSAADVVRITVYIVGLGQGTDPTPVYEAQGKFFPADAKPASTILGVSGLALPGLLVEVDVIALVEAEDHAEHCSALAFSAAKTCYLNRWNNSVDD
;
A
#
# COMPACT_ATOMS: atom_id res chain seq x y z
N MET A 1 54.61 -33.41 -20.59
CA MET A 1 53.15 -33.48 -20.85
C MET A 1 52.40 -32.94 -19.62
N GLU A 2 52.63 -31.70 -19.21
CA GLU A 2 52.25 -31.25 -17.85
C GLU A 2 51.92 -29.75 -17.78
N GLY A 3 51.23 -29.23 -18.80
CA GLY A 3 50.96 -27.78 -18.92
C GLY A 3 49.50 -27.37 -19.07
N ASN A 4 48.59 -28.30 -19.41
CA ASN A 4 47.24 -27.91 -19.88
C ASN A 4 46.10 -28.19 -18.89
N THR A 5 46.39 -28.66 -17.68
CA THR A 5 45.37 -29.09 -16.71
C THR A 5 44.96 -27.99 -15.73
N LYS A 6 45.75 -26.91 -15.59
CA LYS A 6 45.43 -25.79 -14.69
C LYS A 6 44.42 -24.79 -15.28
N MET A 7 44.46 -24.57 -16.59
CA MET A 7 43.64 -23.53 -17.25
C MET A 7 42.16 -23.94 -17.41
N ILE A 8 41.86 -25.25 -17.48
CA ILE A 8 40.47 -25.74 -17.60
C ILE A 8 39.75 -25.74 -16.24
N LYS A 9 40.47 -25.92 -15.12
CA LYS A 9 39.87 -25.90 -13.78
C LYS A 9 39.51 -24.50 -13.29
N GLN A 10 40.22 -23.47 -13.77
CA GLN A 10 40.00 -22.09 -13.33
C GLN A 10 38.84 -21.41 -14.08
N THR A 11 38.59 -21.81 -15.33
CA THR A 11 37.45 -21.30 -16.14
C THR A 11 36.11 -21.92 -15.74
N LEU A 12 36.10 -23.14 -15.20
CA LEU A 12 34.87 -23.83 -14.77
C LEU A 12 34.28 -23.29 -13.44
N ILE A 13 35.11 -22.69 -12.57
CA ILE A 13 34.67 -22.18 -11.27
C ILE A 13 33.97 -20.81 -11.40
N THR A 14 34.29 -20.03 -12.44
CA THR A 14 33.66 -18.71 -12.66
C THR A 14 32.26 -18.80 -13.27
N ALA A 15 31.93 -19.89 -13.98
CA ALA A 15 30.63 -20.07 -14.63
C ALA A 15 29.53 -20.64 -13.71
N LEU A 16 29.90 -21.29 -12.59
CA LEU A 16 28.95 -21.92 -11.66
C LEU A 16 28.46 -21.00 -10.53
N PHE A 17 29.07 -19.83 -10.33
CA PHE A 17 28.66 -18.91 -9.25
C PHE A 17 27.54 -17.93 -9.65
N PHE A 18 27.10 -17.92 -10.91
CA PHE A 18 26.09 -16.97 -11.39
C PHE A 18 24.66 -17.50 -11.40
N SER A 19 24.41 -18.76 -11.00
CA SER A 19 23.09 -19.41 -11.21
C SER A 19 22.20 -19.58 -9.97
N LEU A 20 22.52 -18.99 -8.81
CA LEU A 20 21.75 -19.22 -7.57
C LEU A 20 21.14 -17.97 -6.94
N VAL A 21 21.12 -16.86 -7.66
CA VAL A 21 20.24 -15.73 -7.30
C VAL A 21 19.08 -15.78 -8.28
N SER A 22 18.14 -16.72 -8.07
CA SER A 22 16.81 -16.51 -8.64
C SER A 22 16.35 -15.16 -8.10
N PRO A 23 16.04 -14.16 -8.96
CA PRO A 23 15.39 -12.98 -8.46
C PRO A 23 14.14 -13.50 -7.78
N MET A 24 14.06 -13.30 -6.47
CA MET A 24 12.81 -13.41 -5.75
C MET A 24 11.92 -12.38 -6.43
N VAL A 25 11.13 -12.81 -7.42
CA VAL A 25 10.21 -11.93 -8.13
C VAL A 25 9.12 -11.61 -7.14
N TRP A 26 9.15 -10.41 -6.57
CA TRP A 26 8.05 -9.90 -5.78
C TRP A 26 6.92 -9.68 -6.77
N ALA A 27 5.76 -10.27 -6.50
CA ALA A 27 4.60 -10.04 -7.35
C ALA A 27 4.14 -8.59 -7.14
N ASP A 28 4.04 -7.82 -8.22
CA ASP A 28 3.44 -6.48 -8.24
C ASP A 28 2.08 -6.51 -7.51
N ALA A 29 1.75 -5.45 -6.78
CA ALA A 29 0.45 -5.33 -6.16
C ALA A 29 -0.63 -5.28 -7.26
N LYS A 30 -1.45 -6.32 -7.30
CA LYS A 30 -2.53 -6.45 -8.27
C LYS A 30 -3.87 -6.47 -7.56
N ILE A 31 -4.65 -5.40 -7.76
CA ILE A 31 -6.01 -5.27 -7.23
C ILE A 31 -7.02 -5.48 -8.37
N GLN A 32 -7.97 -6.39 -8.18
CA GLN A 32 -9.08 -6.62 -9.10
C GLN A 32 -10.40 -6.29 -8.42
N ARG A 33 -11.32 -5.71 -9.20
CA ARG A 33 -12.58 -5.15 -8.71
C ARG A 33 -13.70 -5.59 -9.62
N LEU A 34 -14.74 -6.20 -9.06
CA LEU A 34 -15.89 -6.65 -9.86
C LEU A 34 -17.19 -6.59 -9.06
N ASN A 35 -18.28 -6.53 -9.81
CA ASN A 35 -19.63 -6.78 -9.33
C ASN A 35 -20.17 -8.01 -10.06
N PRO A 36 -20.33 -9.16 -9.39
CA PRO A 36 -20.85 -10.36 -10.01
C PRO A 36 -22.28 -10.19 -10.56
N ASP A 37 -22.60 -10.93 -11.62
CA ASP A 37 -23.98 -11.05 -12.10
C ASP A 37 -24.88 -11.62 -11.01
N GLY A 38 -26.13 -11.13 -10.94
CA GLY A 38 -27.10 -11.54 -9.92
C GLY A 38 -26.96 -10.83 -8.56
N MET A 39 -25.99 -9.92 -8.40
CA MET A 39 -25.89 -9.02 -7.24
C MET A 39 -26.24 -7.57 -7.61
N ALA A 40 -26.47 -6.74 -6.57
CA ALA A 40 -26.62 -5.30 -6.76
C ALA A 40 -25.38 -4.69 -7.44
N GLN A 41 -25.61 -3.69 -8.29
CA GLN A 41 -24.59 -3.03 -9.12
C GLN A 41 -24.37 -1.58 -8.67
N PRO A 42 -23.78 -1.37 -7.48
CA PRO A 42 -23.62 -0.05 -6.91
C PRO A 42 -22.64 0.80 -7.73
N ALA A 43 -22.97 2.08 -7.87
CA ALA A 43 -22.03 3.04 -8.43
C ALA A 43 -20.91 3.37 -7.45
N GLY A 44 -21.16 3.37 -6.13
CA GLY A 44 -20.25 3.88 -5.10
C GLY A 44 -19.18 2.89 -4.58
N TYR A 45 -19.35 1.59 -4.79
CA TYR A 45 -18.41 0.57 -4.32
C TYR A 45 -18.37 -0.63 -5.27
N ARG A 46 -17.58 -1.64 -4.91
CA ARG A 46 -17.51 -2.93 -5.62
C ARG A 46 -17.89 -4.06 -4.67
N GLN A 47 -18.68 -5.02 -5.16
CA GLN A 47 -19.10 -6.16 -4.36
C GLN A 47 -17.91 -7.04 -3.97
N VAL A 48 -16.94 -7.18 -4.88
CA VAL A 48 -15.75 -8.00 -4.68
C VAL A 48 -14.51 -7.21 -5.05
N VAL A 49 -13.55 -7.21 -4.13
CA VAL A 49 -12.18 -6.75 -4.38
C VAL A 49 -11.24 -7.89 -3.99
N THR A 50 -10.38 -8.31 -4.91
CA THR A 50 -9.29 -9.24 -4.65
C THR A 50 -7.97 -8.52 -4.81
N ALA A 51 -6.97 -8.91 -4.03
CA ALA A 51 -5.67 -8.26 -4.04
C ALA A 51 -4.59 -9.31 -3.77
N ASN A 52 -3.49 -9.24 -4.52
CA ASN A 52 -2.34 -10.14 -4.37
C ASN A 52 -1.04 -9.36 -4.66
N GLY A 53 0.07 -9.79 -4.07
CA GLY A 53 1.32 -9.00 -4.10
C GLY A 53 1.22 -7.79 -3.15
N GLY A 54 2.33 -7.09 -2.90
CA GLY A 54 2.34 -5.85 -2.10
C GLY A 54 2.30 -5.99 -0.57
N LYS A 55 2.29 -4.82 0.09
CA LYS A 55 2.26 -4.59 1.53
C LYS A 55 0.84 -4.25 1.98
N MET A 56 0.28 -5.08 2.87
CA MET A 56 -1.01 -4.79 3.51
C MET A 56 -0.86 -3.65 4.50
N VAL A 57 -1.72 -2.65 4.38
CA VAL A 57 -1.77 -1.48 5.25
C VAL A 57 -3.14 -1.44 5.94
N PHE A 58 -3.11 -1.36 7.26
CA PHE A 58 -4.29 -1.20 8.10
C PHE A 58 -4.21 0.17 8.74
N LEU A 59 -5.13 1.06 8.41
CA LEU A 59 -5.21 2.36 9.08
C LEU A 59 -6.00 2.21 10.38
N ALA A 60 -5.66 2.98 11.40
CA ALA A 60 -6.61 3.24 12.47
C ALA A 60 -7.86 3.95 11.91
N GLY A 61 -8.99 3.83 12.58
CA GLY A 61 -10.22 4.55 12.20
C GLY A 61 -9.94 6.05 12.04
N GLN A 62 -10.24 6.58 10.86
CA GLN A 62 -10.08 8.00 10.56
C GLN A 62 -11.42 8.70 10.74
N ALA A 63 -11.41 9.83 11.44
CA ALA A 63 -12.58 10.67 11.67
C ALA A 63 -12.28 12.12 11.27
N GLY A 64 -13.30 12.98 11.35
CA GLY A 64 -13.21 14.41 11.04
C GLY A 64 -12.48 15.22 12.12
N LEU A 65 -11.29 14.78 12.52
CA LEU A 65 -10.44 15.38 13.54
C LEU A 65 -9.25 16.10 12.92
N ARG A 66 -8.93 17.28 13.45
CA ARG A 66 -7.66 17.95 13.18
C ARG A 66 -6.58 17.44 14.14
N ALA A 67 -5.33 17.80 13.86
CA ALA A 67 -4.17 17.40 14.70
C ALA A 67 -4.26 17.91 16.16
N ASP A 68 -5.01 18.98 16.40
CA ASP A 68 -5.29 19.53 17.74
C ASP A 68 -6.54 18.94 18.40
N TYR A 69 -7.11 17.87 17.83
CA TYR A 69 -8.35 17.22 18.24
C TYR A 69 -9.62 18.07 18.10
N SER A 70 -9.55 19.25 17.47
CA SER A 70 -10.74 19.99 17.09
C SER A 70 -11.45 19.31 15.90
N MET A 71 -12.77 19.50 15.80
CA MET A 71 -13.58 18.98 14.70
C MET A 71 -14.58 20.03 14.21
N PRO A 72 -14.92 20.04 12.91
CA PRO A 72 -16.06 20.79 12.41
C PRO A 72 -17.39 20.33 13.04
N ALA A 73 -18.41 21.18 12.97
CA ALA A 73 -19.72 20.86 13.53
C ALA A 73 -20.60 20.03 12.57
N SER A 74 -20.41 20.19 11.25
CA SER A 74 -21.27 19.55 10.26
C SER A 74 -20.73 18.19 9.81
N LEU A 75 -21.65 17.27 9.47
CA LEU A 75 -21.29 15.98 8.89
C LEU A 75 -20.53 16.13 7.57
N ALA A 76 -20.89 17.12 6.75
CA ALA A 76 -20.24 17.39 5.47
C ALA A 76 -18.75 17.75 5.65
N GLU A 77 -18.46 18.72 6.54
CA GLU A 77 -17.09 19.12 6.81
C GLU A 77 -16.28 18.01 7.50
N GLN A 78 -16.90 17.25 8.41
CA GLN A 78 -16.25 16.09 9.02
C GLN A 78 -15.96 15.00 7.99
N ALA A 79 -16.85 14.73 7.03
CA ALA A 79 -16.64 13.74 5.99
C ALA A 79 -15.46 14.10 5.08
N GLU A 80 -15.39 15.35 4.61
CA GLU A 80 -14.26 15.84 3.81
C GLU A 80 -12.95 15.73 4.60
N LEU A 81 -12.94 16.13 5.88
CA LEU A 81 -11.76 16.02 6.73
C LEU A 81 -11.37 14.56 7.00
N THR A 82 -12.32 13.64 7.16
CA THR A 82 -12.05 12.21 7.31
C THR A 82 -11.29 11.66 6.11
N TYR A 83 -11.75 11.95 4.89
CA TYR A 83 -11.06 11.47 3.68
C TYR A 83 -9.72 12.16 3.44
N GLU A 84 -9.56 13.41 3.86
CA GLU A 84 -8.27 14.10 3.87
C GLU A 84 -7.28 13.44 4.84
N ASN A 85 -7.73 13.07 6.04
CA ASN A 85 -6.90 12.32 7.00
C ASN A 85 -6.50 10.94 6.45
N ILE A 86 -7.41 10.24 5.77
CA ILE A 86 -7.09 8.98 5.06
C ILE A 86 -6.03 9.24 3.98
N ARG A 87 -6.16 10.30 3.19
CA ARG A 87 -5.17 10.69 2.17
C ARG A 87 -3.77 10.86 2.77
N ILE A 88 -3.68 11.59 3.88
CA ILE A 88 -2.42 11.83 4.60
C ILE A 88 -1.82 10.51 5.10
N ALA A 89 -2.64 9.65 5.71
CA ALA A 89 -2.21 8.37 6.26
C ALA A 89 -1.73 7.39 5.17
N LEU A 90 -2.41 7.33 4.02
CA LEU A 90 -1.98 6.52 2.87
C LEU A 90 -0.68 7.06 2.27
N ALA A 91 -0.56 8.38 2.10
CA ALA A 91 0.64 8.99 1.55
C ALA A 91 1.88 8.71 2.41
N ALA A 92 1.72 8.64 3.73
CA ALA A 92 2.82 8.32 4.66
C ALA A 92 3.44 6.93 4.45
N VAL A 93 2.74 6.02 3.77
CA VAL A 93 3.22 4.66 3.45
C VAL A 93 3.45 4.41 1.96
N GLY A 94 3.43 5.48 1.16
CA GLY A 94 3.59 5.44 -0.30
C GLY A 94 2.31 5.08 -1.07
N GLY A 95 1.15 5.08 -0.41
CA GLY A 95 -0.13 4.72 -1.01
C GLY A 95 -1.02 5.91 -1.40
N SER A 96 -2.13 5.58 -2.04
CA SER A 96 -3.13 6.49 -2.58
C SER A 96 -4.54 5.91 -2.43
N ALA A 97 -5.57 6.69 -2.80
CA ALA A 97 -6.96 6.22 -2.78
C ALA A 97 -7.19 4.97 -3.67
N ALA A 98 -6.40 4.79 -4.74
CA ALA A 98 -6.52 3.65 -5.64
C ALA A 98 -6.04 2.32 -5.03
N ASP A 99 -5.28 2.40 -3.93
CA ASP A 99 -4.70 1.25 -3.23
C ASP A 99 -5.65 0.71 -2.14
N VAL A 100 -6.73 1.43 -1.85
CA VAL A 100 -7.73 1.00 -0.88
C VAL A 100 -8.53 -0.17 -1.42
N VAL A 101 -8.53 -1.27 -0.67
CA VAL A 101 -9.23 -2.52 -1.02
C VAL A 101 -10.55 -2.65 -0.29
N ARG A 102 -10.64 -2.13 0.95
CA ARG A 102 -11.88 -2.15 1.73
C ARG A 102 -12.00 -0.94 2.64
N ILE A 103 -13.23 -0.47 2.79
CA ILE A 103 -13.62 0.50 3.81
C ILE A 103 -14.83 0.02 4.61
N THR A 104 -14.90 0.44 5.88
CA THR A 104 -16.11 0.39 6.69
C THR A 104 -16.43 1.79 7.18
N VAL A 105 -17.62 2.30 6.88
CA VAL A 105 -18.06 3.65 7.22
C VAL A 105 -19.08 3.58 8.35
N TYR A 106 -18.81 4.30 9.43
CA TYR A 106 -19.69 4.43 10.58
C TYR A 106 -20.28 5.84 10.58
N ILE A 107 -21.61 5.95 10.58
CA ILE A 107 -22.32 7.24 10.59
C ILE A 107 -23.23 7.29 11.82
N VAL A 108 -23.06 8.33 12.64
CA VAL A 108 -23.88 8.51 13.84
C VAL A 108 -25.32 8.83 13.45
N GLY A 109 -26.28 8.07 14.01
CA GLY A 109 -27.71 8.27 13.78
C GLY A 109 -28.20 7.94 12.36
N LEU A 110 -27.41 7.21 11.56
CA LEU A 110 -27.91 6.68 10.27
C LEU A 110 -29.06 5.70 10.52
N GLY A 111 -30.15 5.87 9.77
CA GLY A 111 -31.41 5.17 10.01
C GLY A 111 -32.26 5.79 11.14
N GLN A 112 -31.77 6.83 11.81
CA GLN A 112 -32.46 7.56 12.88
C GLN A 112 -32.67 9.05 12.55
N GLY A 113 -32.47 9.44 11.28
CA GLY A 113 -32.72 10.80 10.79
C GLY A 113 -31.50 11.54 10.25
N THR A 114 -30.28 10.99 10.43
CA THR A 114 -29.06 11.55 9.83
C THR A 114 -29.03 11.25 8.32
N ASP A 115 -28.90 12.29 7.50
CA ASP A 115 -28.73 12.18 6.04
C ASP A 115 -27.28 11.80 5.68
N PRO A 116 -27.02 10.64 5.05
CA PRO A 116 -25.68 10.21 4.67
C PRO A 116 -25.14 10.87 3.39
N THR A 117 -25.93 11.68 2.68
CA THR A 117 -25.55 12.28 1.39
C THR A 117 -24.15 12.94 1.42
N PRO A 118 -23.79 13.76 2.44
CA PRO A 118 -22.46 14.37 2.47
C PRO A 118 -21.31 13.37 2.55
N VAL A 119 -21.53 12.21 3.19
CA VAL A 119 -20.53 11.14 3.29
C VAL A 119 -20.35 10.45 1.94
N TYR A 120 -21.44 10.23 1.20
CA TYR A 120 -21.38 9.68 -0.16
C TYR A 120 -20.68 10.60 -1.14
N GLU A 121 -20.91 11.92 -1.03
CA GLU A 121 -20.24 12.91 -1.87
C GLU A 121 -18.73 12.94 -1.61
N ALA A 122 -18.31 13.00 -0.35
CA ALA A 122 -16.89 12.98 0.01
C ALA A 122 -16.22 11.66 -0.45
N GLN A 123 -16.88 10.51 -0.25
CA GLN A 123 -16.42 9.22 -0.75
C GLN A 123 -16.28 9.21 -2.28
N GLY A 124 -17.27 9.75 -3.00
CA GLY A 124 -17.29 9.80 -4.46
C GLY A 124 -16.22 10.71 -5.06
N LYS A 125 -15.84 11.79 -4.36
CA LYS A 125 -14.72 12.65 -4.74
C LYS A 125 -13.36 12.00 -4.47
N PHE A 126 -13.26 11.22 -3.40
CA PHE A 126 -12.01 10.61 -2.96
C PHE A 126 -11.58 9.43 -3.83
N PHE A 127 -12.50 8.53 -4.18
CA PHE A 127 -12.18 7.32 -4.93
C PHE A 127 -12.32 7.50 -6.46
N PRO A 128 -11.29 7.15 -7.25
CA PRO A 128 -11.40 7.07 -8.70
C PRO A 128 -12.53 6.11 -9.13
N ALA A 129 -13.14 6.40 -10.29
CA ALA A 129 -14.31 5.66 -10.77
C ALA A 129 -14.07 4.14 -10.93
N ASP A 130 -12.87 3.78 -11.35
CA ASP A 130 -12.37 2.43 -11.61
C ASP A 130 -11.64 1.79 -10.42
N ALA A 131 -11.36 2.56 -9.36
CA ALA A 131 -10.60 2.11 -8.19
C ALA A 131 -11.42 2.08 -6.88
N LYS A 132 -12.75 1.89 -6.98
CA LYS A 132 -13.64 1.85 -5.80
C LYS A 132 -13.41 0.60 -4.94
N PRO A 133 -13.36 0.73 -3.60
CA PRO A 133 -13.12 -0.41 -2.72
C PRO A 133 -14.38 -1.26 -2.51
N ALA A 134 -14.22 -2.39 -1.83
CA ALA A 134 -15.33 -3.00 -1.12
C ALA A 134 -15.77 -2.07 0.01
N SER A 135 -17.08 -1.96 0.26
CA SER A 135 -17.61 -0.98 1.22
C SER A 135 -18.71 -1.58 2.08
N THR A 136 -18.76 -1.16 3.33
CA THR A 136 -19.86 -1.43 4.27
C THR A 136 -20.16 -0.15 5.01
N ILE A 137 -21.45 0.14 5.23
CA ILE A 137 -21.90 1.37 5.89
C ILE A 137 -22.88 1.00 6.98
N LEU A 138 -22.66 1.55 8.17
CA LEU A 138 -23.39 1.22 9.39
C LEU A 138 -23.83 2.48 10.11
N GLY A 139 -25.04 2.43 10.66
CA GLY A 139 -25.49 3.41 11.65
C GLY A 139 -25.02 3.03 13.03
N VAL A 140 -24.44 4.00 13.74
CA VAL A 140 -23.98 3.84 15.12
C VAL A 140 -24.63 4.87 16.05
N SER A 141 -24.71 4.57 17.34
CA SER A 141 -25.25 5.50 18.35
C SER A 141 -24.27 6.60 18.74
N GLY A 142 -22.98 6.41 18.47
CA GLY A 142 -21.92 7.37 18.78
C GLY A 142 -20.55 6.84 18.39
N LEU A 143 -19.55 7.71 18.50
CA LEU A 143 -18.14 7.44 18.24
C LEU A 143 -17.29 7.79 19.49
N ALA A 144 -15.98 7.61 19.41
CA ALA A 144 -15.08 7.72 20.57
C ALA A 144 -15.10 9.10 21.26
N LEU A 145 -15.31 10.18 20.50
CA LEU A 145 -15.40 11.54 21.03
C LEU A 145 -16.80 12.12 20.80
N PRO A 146 -17.38 12.81 21.81
CA PRO A 146 -18.63 13.55 21.61
C PRO A 146 -18.50 14.55 20.47
N GLY A 147 -19.47 14.58 19.56
CA GLY A 147 -19.49 15.48 18.42
C GLY A 147 -18.94 14.89 17.12
N LEU A 148 -18.25 13.75 17.15
CA LEU A 148 -17.91 13.03 15.93
C LEU A 148 -19.17 12.41 15.31
N LEU A 149 -19.32 12.58 14.01
CA LEU A 149 -20.49 12.17 13.24
C LEU A 149 -20.18 11.07 12.23
N VAL A 150 -18.91 10.93 11.83
CA VAL A 150 -18.45 9.93 10.88
C VAL A 150 -17.04 9.45 11.21
N GLU A 151 -16.83 8.14 11.03
CA GLU A 151 -15.53 7.48 11.11
C GLU A 151 -15.43 6.43 10.00
N VAL A 152 -14.23 6.26 9.45
CA VAL A 152 -13.96 5.31 8.35
C VAL A 152 -12.75 4.45 8.71
N ASP A 153 -12.97 3.14 8.74
CA ASP A 153 -11.93 2.11 8.82
C ASP A 153 -11.46 1.75 7.41
N VAL A 154 -10.14 1.60 7.22
CA VAL A 154 -9.52 1.48 5.90
C VAL A 154 -8.48 0.37 5.88
N ILE A 155 -8.61 -0.51 4.88
CA ILE A 155 -7.60 -1.50 4.52
C ILE A 155 -7.12 -1.19 3.10
N ALA A 156 -5.82 -1.10 2.92
CA ALA A 156 -5.17 -0.85 1.64
C ALA A 156 -4.10 -1.90 1.33
N LEU A 157 -3.79 -2.05 0.05
CA LEU A 157 -2.65 -2.81 -0.43
C LEU A 157 -1.77 -1.87 -1.25
N VAL A 158 -0.60 -1.54 -0.72
CA VAL A 158 0.36 -0.64 -1.37
C VAL A 158 1.50 -1.49 -1.94
N GLU A 159 2.13 -1.05 -3.03
CA GLU A 159 3.35 -1.68 -3.51
C GLU A 159 4.38 -1.83 -2.38
N ALA A 160 4.99 -3.00 -2.29
CA ALA A 160 6.04 -3.22 -1.32
C ALA A 160 7.33 -2.64 -1.90
N GLU A 161 7.94 -1.66 -1.22
CA GLU A 161 9.25 -1.15 -1.63
C GLU A 161 10.28 -2.29 -1.65
N ASP A 162 10.94 -2.46 -2.80
CA ASP A 162 11.99 -3.45 -3.01
C ASP A 162 13.20 -3.16 -2.10
N HIS A 163 13.24 -3.79 -0.93
CA HIS A 163 14.44 -3.79 -0.08
C HIS A 163 15.61 -4.55 -0.74
N ALA A 164 15.36 -5.30 -1.82
CA ALA A 164 16.37 -6.00 -2.60
C ALA A 164 17.21 -5.04 -3.48
N GLU A 165 16.64 -3.94 -4.00
CA GLU A 165 17.42 -2.96 -4.76
C GLU A 165 18.41 -2.22 -3.87
N HIS A 166 18.01 -1.89 -2.63
CA HIS A 166 18.91 -1.24 -1.67
C HIS A 166 20.04 -2.17 -1.22
N CYS A 167 19.74 -3.46 -0.99
CA CYS A 167 20.75 -4.44 -0.58
C CYS A 167 21.69 -4.83 -1.74
N SER A 168 21.18 -4.91 -2.99
CA SER A 168 21.99 -5.20 -4.17
C SER A 168 22.86 -4.01 -4.59
N ALA A 169 22.40 -2.77 -4.46
CA ALA A 169 23.21 -1.57 -4.69
C ALA A 169 24.34 -1.43 -3.66
N LEU A 170 24.06 -1.71 -2.39
CA LEU A 170 25.08 -1.76 -1.33
C LEU A 170 26.04 -2.94 -1.52
N ALA A 171 25.55 -4.11 -1.93
CA ALA A 171 26.40 -5.27 -2.25
C ALA A 171 27.29 -5.00 -3.48
N PHE A 172 26.79 -4.32 -4.52
CA PHE A 172 27.59 -3.90 -5.67
C PHE A 172 28.65 -2.87 -5.29
N SER A 173 28.29 -1.89 -4.46
CA SER A 173 29.22 -0.86 -3.96
C SER A 173 30.32 -1.47 -3.08
N ALA A 174 29.96 -2.37 -2.17
CA ALA A 174 30.90 -3.07 -1.30
C ALA A 174 31.81 -4.02 -2.11
N ALA A 175 31.25 -4.77 -3.07
CA ALA A 175 32.03 -5.65 -3.95
C ALA A 175 33.00 -4.86 -4.85
N LYS A 176 32.57 -3.69 -5.38
CA LYS A 176 33.42 -2.79 -6.17
C LYS A 176 34.55 -2.20 -5.33
N THR A 177 34.27 -1.82 -4.08
CA THR A 177 35.28 -1.32 -3.13
C THR A 177 36.29 -2.42 -2.76
N CYS A 178 35.82 -3.65 -2.53
CA CYS A 178 36.69 -4.79 -2.24
C CYS A 178 37.54 -5.21 -3.46
N TYR A 179 37.00 -5.13 -4.68
CA TYR A 179 37.73 -5.40 -5.92
C TYR A 179 38.80 -4.34 -6.21
N LEU A 180 38.47 -3.05 -6.05
CA LEU A 180 39.42 -1.94 -6.27
C LEU A 180 40.56 -1.95 -5.24
N ASN A 181 40.26 -2.21 -3.97
CA ASN A 181 41.30 -2.31 -2.93
C ASN A 181 42.18 -3.55 -3.08
N ARG A 182 41.70 -4.61 -3.75
CA ARG A 182 42.49 -5.81 -4.03
C ARG A 182 43.45 -5.62 -5.22
N TRP A 183 43.12 -4.75 -6.16
CA TRP A 183 43.97 -4.42 -7.32
C TRP A 183 45.02 -3.36 -7.02
N ASN A 184 44.76 -2.43 -6.11
CA ASN A 184 45.75 -1.43 -5.70
C ASN A 184 46.85 -1.97 -4.77
N ASN A 185 46.67 -3.16 -4.18
CA ASN A 185 47.64 -3.80 -3.28
C ASN A 185 48.46 -4.92 -3.96
N SER A 186 48.50 -4.97 -5.29
CA SER A 186 49.21 -6.03 -6.03
C SER A 186 50.13 -5.51 -7.15
N VAL A 187 50.66 -4.29 -7.02
CA VAL A 187 51.60 -3.72 -8.01
C VAL A 187 52.99 -3.40 -7.42
N ASP A 188 53.24 -3.70 -6.15
CA ASP A 188 54.58 -3.66 -5.56
C ASP A 188 54.94 -5.06 -5.07
N ASP A 189 55.47 -5.89 -5.98
CA ASP A 189 56.48 -6.97 -5.77
C ASP A 189 56.76 -7.73 -7.07
#